data_AF-A0A2Z6NBS4-F1
#
_entry.id   AF-A0A2Z6NBS4-F1
#
_cell.length_a   1.000
_cell.length_b   1.000
_cell.length_c   1.000
_cell.angle_alpha   90.00
_cell.angle_beta   90.00
_cell.angle_gamma   90.00
#
_symmetry.space_group_name_H-M   'P 1'
#
loop_
_entity.id
_entity.type
_entity.pdbx_description
1 polymer ?
#
loop_
_entity_poly.entity_id
_entity_poly.type
_entity_poly.pdbx_seq_one_letter_code
_entity_poly.pdbx_strand_id
1 'polypeptide(L)'
;LKVTMASAENRVPNVSVFLCFLILFATILLSFGRVSSQTSPVFACDVAKNPALANYGFCKKSLGVNARVKDLVSRLTLQEKIGNLVNSAVDVSRLGIPRYEWWSEALHGVSNVGPGTRFSNVVPGSTSFPMPILIAASFNASLFQTIGKVVSTEARAMHNVGLAGLTYWSPNINIFRDPRWGRGQETPGEDPLLASKYAAGYVKGLQQTDDGDHNKLKVAACCKHYTAYDVDDWKGVQRYTFNAVVTQQDLDDTYQPPFKSCVIDGNVASVMCSYNQVNGKPTCADPDLLKVDVLFKSQHFTKTPEEAAAISILAGKL
;
A
#
# COMPACT_ATOMS: atom_id res chain seq x y z
N LEU A 1 -52.23 -30.91 -67.33
CA LEU A 1 -53.08 -30.76 -66.13
C LEU A 1 -52.52 -29.63 -65.27
N LYS A 2 -53.33 -28.63 -64.94
CA LYS A 2 -53.00 -27.55 -63.98
C LYS A 2 -52.81 -28.15 -62.59
N VAL A 3 -51.71 -27.81 -61.91
CA VAL A 3 -51.60 -27.93 -60.45
C VAL A 3 -51.07 -26.60 -59.91
N THR A 4 -51.91 -26.00 -59.08
CA THR A 4 -51.81 -24.69 -58.43
C THR A 4 -50.80 -24.75 -57.28
N MET A 5 -49.86 -23.80 -57.21
CA MET A 5 -49.08 -23.54 -55.98
C MET A 5 -49.87 -22.58 -55.08
N ALA A 6 -50.16 -23.01 -53.85
CA ALA A 6 -50.70 -22.16 -52.81
C ALA A 6 -49.54 -21.47 -52.06
N SER A 7 -49.59 -20.14 -51.98
CA SER A 7 -48.74 -19.30 -51.14
C SER A 7 -49.24 -19.34 -49.71
N ALA A 8 -48.39 -19.70 -48.75
CA ALA A 8 -48.67 -19.58 -47.32
C ALA A 8 -48.16 -18.21 -46.82
N GLU A 9 -49.09 -17.33 -46.46
CA GLU A 9 -48.79 -16.05 -45.80
C GLU A 9 -48.38 -16.27 -44.34
N ASN A 10 -47.12 -15.98 -44.00
CA ASN A 10 -46.66 -15.89 -42.61
C ASN A 10 -47.08 -14.52 -42.03
N ARG A 11 -48.10 -14.51 -41.17
CA ARG A 11 -48.45 -13.35 -40.34
C ARG A 11 -47.47 -13.22 -39.18
N VAL A 12 -46.55 -12.27 -39.25
CA VAL A 12 -45.78 -11.82 -38.08
C VAL A 12 -46.65 -10.85 -37.28
N PRO A 13 -46.85 -11.03 -35.96
CA PRO A 13 -47.61 -10.09 -35.16
C PRO A 13 -46.83 -8.76 -35.03
N ASN A 14 -47.50 -7.66 -35.38
CA ASN A 14 -47.01 -6.29 -35.16
C ASN A 14 -46.95 -5.99 -33.66
N VAL A 15 -45.88 -6.44 -32.99
CA VAL A 15 -45.49 -5.91 -31.69
C VAL A 15 -44.93 -4.51 -31.96
N SER A 16 -45.67 -3.49 -31.52
CA SER A 16 -45.28 -2.09 -31.70
C SER A 16 -43.86 -1.87 -31.18
N VAL A 17 -42.96 -1.40 -32.05
CA VAL A 17 -41.56 -1.04 -31.72
C VAL A 17 -41.51 -0.09 -30.52
N PHE A 18 -42.56 0.70 -30.32
CA PHE A 18 -42.76 1.59 -29.18
C PHE A 18 -42.88 0.85 -27.84
N LEU A 19 -43.55 -0.31 -27.84
CA LEU A 19 -43.70 -1.15 -26.64
C LEU A 19 -42.38 -1.82 -26.27
N CYS A 20 -41.59 -2.25 -27.26
CA CYS A 20 -40.23 -2.75 -27.03
C CYS A 20 -39.32 -1.66 -26.47
N PHE A 21 -39.41 -0.42 -26.98
CA PHE A 21 -38.66 0.72 -26.45
C PHE A 21 -39.05 1.08 -25.01
N LEU A 22 -40.34 1.06 -24.68
CA LEU A 22 -40.82 1.30 -23.32
C LEU A 22 -40.37 0.21 -22.35
N ILE A 23 -40.39 -1.06 -22.77
CA ILE A 23 -39.87 -2.17 -21.95
C ILE A 23 -38.36 -2.02 -21.76
N LEU A 24 -37.60 -1.67 -22.82
CA LEU A 24 -36.16 -1.45 -22.71
C LEU A 24 -35.85 -0.26 -21.78
N PHE A 25 -36.58 0.84 -21.91
CA PHE A 25 -36.40 2.04 -21.09
C PHE A 25 -36.80 1.80 -19.62
N ALA A 26 -37.88 1.03 -19.38
CA ALA A 26 -38.27 0.59 -18.05
C ALA A 26 -37.22 -0.38 -17.45
N THR A 27 -36.64 -1.28 -18.25
CA THR A 27 -35.54 -2.13 -17.77
C THR A 27 -34.28 -1.33 -17.47
N ILE A 28 -33.97 -0.27 -18.21
CA ILE A 28 -32.86 0.65 -17.93
C ILE A 28 -33.11 1.43 -16.63
N LEU A 29 -34.32 1.98 -16.44
CA LEU A 29 -34.71 2.65 -15.20
C LEU A 29 -34.74 1.71 -13.98
N LEU A 30 -35.04 0.43 -14.17
CA LEU A 30 -34.98 -0.60 -13.13
C LEU A 30 -33.58 -1.19 -12.92
N SER A 31 -32.65 -1.01 -13.87
CA SER A 31 -31.24 -1.42 -13.75
C SER A 31 -30.29 -0.29 -13.32
N PHE A 32 -30.78 0.95 -13.23
CA PHE A 32 -30.34 1.87 -12.18
C PHE A 32 -30.84 1.34 -10.85
N GLY A 33 -30.20 0.26 -10.38
CA GLY A 33 -30.31 -0.17 -9.01
C GLY A 33 -30.15 1.07 -8.13
N ARG A 34 -31.11 1.24 -7.21
CA ARG A 34 -31.02 2.21 -6.11
C ARG A 34 -29.56 2.31 -5.71
N VAL A 35 -28.96 3.51 -5.83
CA VAL A 35 -27.63 3.78 -5.28
C VAL A 35 -27.64 3.22 -3.88
N SER A 36 -26.98 2.08 -3.72
CA SER A 36 -27.00 1.35 -2.47
C SER A 36 -26.45 2.32 -1.44
N SER A 37 -27.24 2.51 -0.39
CA SER A 37 -26.88 3.30 0.78
C SER A 37 -25.40 3.08 1.08
N GLN A 38 -24.64 4.18 1.03
CA GLN A 38 -23.24 4.28 1.40
C GLN A 38 -23.00 3.39 2.63
N THR A 39 -22.45 2.19 2.42
CA THR A 39 -22.20 1.26 3.52
C THR A 39 -21.24 1.98 4.45
N SER A 40 -21.72 2.37 5.62
CA SER A 40 -20.88 3.05 6.61
C SER A 40 -19.65 2.19 6.86
N PRO A 41 -18.43 2.75 6.84
CA PRO A 41 -17.23 1.96 7.01
C PRO A 41 -17.25 1.19 8.33
N VAL A 42 -16.69 -0.01 8.29
CA VAL A 42 -16.52 -0.88 9.44
C VAL A 42 -15.07 -0.77 9.88
N PHE A 43 -14.86 -0.33 11.12
CA PHE A 43 -13.53 -0.22 11.71
C PHE A 43 -13.37 -1.23 12.85
N ALA A 44 -12.15 -1.73 13.02
CA ALA A 44 -11.80 -2.54 14.18
C ALA A 44 -12.04 -1.74 15.47
N CYS A 45 -12.52 -2.42 16.51
CA CYS A 45 -12.78 -1.80 17.82
C CYS A 45 -13.80 -0.64 17.80
N ASP A 46 -14.80 -0.68 16.90
CA ASP A 46 -15.97 0.22 16.95
C ASP A 46 -16.89 -0.16 18.14
N VAL A 47 -16.45 0.18 19.35
CA VAL A 47 -17.16 -0.09 20.61
C VAL A 47 -18.48 0.67 20.72
N ALA A 48 -18.67 1.73 19.93
CA ALA A 48 -19.91 2.49 19.90
C ALA A 48 -21.02 1.68 19.21
N LYS A 49 -20.71 1.02 18.09
CA LYS A 49 -21.65 0.12 17.40
C LYS A 49 -21.73 -1.26 18.04
N ASN A 50 -20.63 -1.77 18.61
CA ASN A 50 -20.60 -3.06 19.28
C ASN A 50 -19.87 -2.98 20.65
N PRO A 51 -20.61 -2.69 21.74
CA PRO A 51 -20.04 -2.56 23.08
C PRO A 51 -19.28 -3.79 23.58
N ALA A 52 -19.61 -4.99 23.09
CA ALA A 52 -18.91 -6.22 23.49
C ALA A 52 -17.42 -6.23 23.11
N LEU A 53 -17.02 -5.45 22.09
CA LEU A 53 -15.62 -5.33 21.68
C LEU A 53 -14.73 -4.70 22.76
N ALA A 54 -15.31 -3.93 23.70
CA ALA A 54 -14.56 -3.32 24.81
C ALA A 54 -13.94 -4.37 25.76
N ASN A 55 -14.47 -5.60 25.75
CA ASN A 55 -13.93 -6.70 26.56
C ASN A 55 -12.60 -7.24 26.02
N TYR A 56 -12.28 -7.00 24.75
CA TYR A 56 -11.02 -7.42 24.15
C TYR A 56 -9.88 -6.48 24.55
N GLY A 57 -8.76 -7.05 25.00
CA GLY A 57 -7.57 -6.28 25.40
C GLY A 57 -7.05 -5.41 24.26
N PHE A 58 -7.08 -5.91 23.03
CA PHE A 58 -6.65 -5.16 21.85
C PHE A 58 -7.50 -3.91 21.54
N CYS A 59 -8.71 -3.79 22.11
CA CYS A 59 -9.56 -2.59 21.99
C CYS A 59 -9.43 -1.62 23.18
N LYS A 60 -8.68 -1.96 24.24
CA LYS A 60 -8.47 -1.08 25.40
C LYS A 60 -7.36 -0.08 25.12
N LYS A 61 -7.74 1.17 24.83
CA LYS A 61 -6.80 2.27 24.54
C LYS A 61 -5.86 2.63 25.69
N SER A 62 -6.18 2.23 26.93
CA SER A 62 -5.31 2.39 28.09
C SER A 62 -4.11 1.44 28.11
N LEU A 63 -4.11 0.39 27.29
CA LEU A 63 -2.99 -0.53 27.13
C LEU A 63 -2.05 -0.06 26.03
N GLY A 64 -0.74 -0.27 26.22
CA GLY A 64 0.27 -0.03 25.19
C GLY A 64 0.09 -0.92 23.96
N VAL A 65 0.63 -0.48 22.82
CA VAL A 65 0.49 -1.18 21.52
C VAL A 65 0.93 -2.65 21.61
N ASN A 66 2.08 -2.93 22.23
CA ASN A 66 2.59 -4.31 22.36
C ASN A 66 1.63 -5.24 23.11
N ALA A 67 1.01 -4.76 24.18
CA ALA A 67 0.02 -5.54 24.93
C ALA A 67 -1.24 -5.79 24.09
N ARG A 68 -1.69 -4.77 23.34
CA ARG A 68 -2.85 -4.87 22.45
C ARG A 68 -2.60 -5.84 21.29
N VAL A 69 -1.43 -5.78 20.65
CA VAL A 69 -1.04 -6.69 19.57
C VAL A 69 -0.91 -8.13 20.10
N LYS A 70 -0.25 -8.32 21.24
CA LYS A 70 -0.11 -9.64 21.87
C LYS A 70 -1.47 -10.27 22.18
N ASP A 71 -2.40 -9.48 22.73
CA ASP A 71 -3.78 -9.94 22.98
C ASP A 71 -4.47 -10.35 21.67
N LEU A 72 -4.43 -9.51 20.63
CA LEU A 72 -5.03 -9.83 19.32
C LEU A 72 -4.45 -11.13 18.74
N VAL A 73 -3.12 -11.22 18.60
CA VAL A 73 -2.44 -12.38 18.00
C VAL A 73 -2.64 -13.65 18.81
N SER A 74 -2.71 -13.56 20.15
CA SER A 74 -3.01 -14.72 21.01
C SER A 74 -4.41 -15.27 20.81
N ARG A 75 -5.36 -14.41 20.38
CA ARG A 75 -6.74 -14.80 20.12
C ARG A 75 -6.93 -15.45 18.76
N LEU A 76 -6.04 -15.19 17.79
CA LEU A 76 -6.15 -15.74 16.44
C LEU A 76 -5.86 -17.24 16.41
N THR A 77 -6.70 -17.98 15.70
CA THR A 77 -6.42 -19.35 15.25
C THR A 77 -5.26 -19.34 14.26
N LEU A 78 -4.67 -20.51 14.02
CA LEU A 78 -3.62 -20.64 13.01
C LEU A 78 -4.09 -20.22 11.61
N GLN A 79 -5.32 -20.57 11.23
CA GLN A 79 -5.87 -20.22 9.91
C GLN A 79 -6.06 -18.72 9.74
N GLU A 80 -6.58 -18.04 10.77
CA GLU A 80 -6.72 -16.58 10.73
C GLU A 80 -5.35 -15.89 10.71
N LYS A 81 -4.33 -16.44 11.39
CA LYS A 81 -2.95 -15.93 11.28
C LYS A 81 -2.45 -16.03 9.84
N ILE A 82 -2.56 -17.21 9.22
CA ILE A 82 -2.12 -17.43 7.83
C ILE A 82 -2.85 -16.49 6.87
N GLY A 83 -4.17 -16.35 7.00
CA GLY A 83 -4.97 -15.46 6.15
C GLY A 83 -4.66 -13.97 6.34
N ASN A 84 -3.90 -13.59 7.37
CA ASN A 84 -3.45 -12.23 7.64
C ASN A 84 -1.96 -12.00 7.30
N LEU A 85 -1.26 -12.98 6.71
CA LEU A 85 0.14 -12.84 6.23
C LEU A 85 0.25 -12.39 4.76
N VAL A 86 -0.87 -12.03 4.14
CA VAL A 86 -0.95 -11.58 2.74
C VAL A 86 -1.46 -10.13 2.69
N ASN A 87 -1.25 -9.44 1.56
CA ASN A 87 -1.72 -8.05 1.43
C ASN A 87 -3.25 -7.94 1.53
N SER A 88 -3.98 -8.92 1.01
CA SER A 88 -5.45 -8.97 1.07
C SER A 88 -5.88 -9.77 2.30
N ALA A 89 -5.68 -9.18 3.48
CA ALA A 89 -5.90 -9.83 4.75
C ALA A 89 -7.39 -10.12 4.99
N VAL A 90 -7.65 -11.36 5.42
CA VAL A 90 -9.01 -11.83 5.71
C VAL A 90 -9.56 -11.17 6.97
N ASP A 91 -10.88 -11.05 7.05
CA ASP A 91 -11.53 -10.62 8.28
C ASP A 91 -11.46 -11.71 9.35
N VAL A 92 -11.62 -11.27 10.60
CA VAL A 92 -11.79 -12.15 11.75
C VAL A 92 -13.08 -11.74 12.44
N SER A 93 -14.21 -12.10 11.83
CA SER A 93 -15.54 -11.56 12.19
C SER A 93 -15.91 -11.87 13.65
N ARG A 94 -15.49 -13.02 14.21
CA ARG A 94 -15.71 -13.34 15.65
C ARG A 94 -15.03 -12.37 16.61
N LEU A 95 -13.96 -11.70 16.17
CA LEU A 95 -13.22 -10.68 16.93
C LEU A 95 -13.59 -9.25 16.50
N GLY A 96 -14.50 -9.07 15.53
CA GLY A 96 -14.85 -7.76 14.99
C GLY A 96 -13.70 -7.08 14.24
N ILE A 97 -12.77 -7.86 13.67
CA ILE A 97 -11.71 -7.34 12.79
C ILE A 97 -12.19 -7.41 11.34
N PRO A 98 -12.33 -6.28 10.63
CA PRO A 98 -12.72 -6.29 9.22
C PRO A 98 -11.58 -6.76 8.33
N ARG A 99 -11.90 -7.08 7.06
CA ARG A 99 -10.89 -7.30 6.02
C ARG A 99 -10.01 -6.06 5.89
N TYR A 100 -8.74 -6.24 5.55
CA TYR A 100 -7.81 -5.14 5.38
C TYR A 100 -6.93 -5.37 4.16
N GLU A 101 -6.76 -4.32 3.36
CA GLU A 101 -5.82 -4.32 2.24
C GLU A 101 -4.58 -3.53 2.63
N TRP A 102 -3.43 -4.23 2.72
CA TRP A 102 -2.14 -3.63 3.05
C TRP A 102 -1.51 -2.88 1.86
N TRP A 103 -1.98 -3.15 0.65
CA TRP A 103 -1.47 -2.55 -0.59
C TRP A 103 -2.31 -1.35 -1.01
N SER A 104 -1.89 -0.17 -0.54
CA SER A 104 -2.24 1.12 -1.14
C SER A 104 -0.98 1.82 -1.65
N GLU A 105 -1.12 2.71 -2.63
CA GLU A 105 0.00 3.44 -3.24
C GLU A 105 -0.20 4.95 -3.09
N ALA A 106 0.87 5.66 -2.72
CA ALA A 106 0.85 7.10 -2.46
C ALA A 106 2.14 7.79 -2.91
N LEU A 107 2.66 7.44 -4.09
CA LEU A 107 3.98 7.88 -4.56
C LEU A 107 4.09 9.41 -4.69
N HIS A 108 3.05 10.06 -5.21
CA HIS A 108 2.98 11.51 -5.42
C HIS A 108 1.54 12.04 -5.24
N GLY A 109 0.79 11.43 -4.33
CA GLY A 109 -0.66 11.56 -4.24
C GLY A 109 -1.27 10.19 -3.94
N VAL A 110 -2.40 10.15 -3.24
CA VAL A 110 -3.12 8.89 -3.02
C VAL A 110 -3.58 8.36 -4.37
N SER A 111 -3.29 7.10 -4.69
CA SER A 111 -3.69 6.50 -5.98
C SER A 111 -4.61 5.29 -5.79
N ASN A 112 -5.33 4.92 -6.84
CA ASN A 112 -6.12 3.68 -6.91
C ASN A 112 -5.32 2.52 -7.55
N VAL A 113 -3.98 2.61 -7.56
CA VAL A 113 -3.12 1.47 -7.91
C VAL A 113 -3.09 0.51 -6.72
N GLY A 114 -3.35 -0.76 -6.99
CA GLY A 114 -3.55 -1.78 -5.95
C GLY A 114 -4.99 -1.79 -5.41
N PRO A 115 -5.34 -2.78 -4.57
CA PRO A 115 -6.71 -2.99 -4.10
C PRO A 115 -7.12 -2.10 -2.90
N GLY A 116 -6.16 -1.51 -2.19
CA GLY A 116 -6.41 -0.86 -0.90
C GLY A 116 -7.03 0.53 -0.97
N THR A 117 -7.11 1.15 -2.15
CA THR A 117 -7.67 2.48 -2.34
C THR A 117 -8.58 2.52 -3.56
N ARG A 118 -9.73 3.18 -3.44
CA ARG A 118 -10.67 3.39 -4.55
C ARG A 118 -11.26 4.80 -4.56
N PHE A 119 -11.38 5.38 -5.74
CA PHE A 119 -12.15 6.61 -5.95
C PHE A 119 -13.61 6.29 -6.20
N SER A 120 -14.50 7.22 -5.83
CA SER A 120 -15.95 7.08 -5.99
C SER A 120 -16.60 8.45 -6.18
N ASN A 121 -17.92 8.52 -6.27
CA ASN A 121 -18.64 9.80 -6.26
C ASN A 121 -18.44 10.60 -4.95
N VAL A 122 -18.10 9.94 -3.83
CA VAL A 122 -17.84 10.62 -2.53
C VAL A 122 -16.44 11.25 -2.51
N VAL A 123 -15.45 10.57 -3.08
CA VAL A 123 -14.08 11.09 -3.26
C VAL A 123 -13.66 10.77 -4.69
N PRO A 124 -13.90 11.69 -5.65
CA PRO A 124 -13.69 11.43 -7.08
C PRO A 124 -12.22 11.47 -7.49
N GLY A 125 -11.35 12.04 -6.66
CA GLY A 125 -9.91 12.12 -6.90
C GLY A 125 -9.16 12.61 -5.67
N SER A 126 -7.85 12.67 -5.80
CA SER A 126 -6.87 13.16 -4.83
C SER A 126 -5.95 14.18 -5.51
N THR A 127 -5.16 14.91 -4.73
CA THR A 127 -4.15 15.81 -5.31
C THR A 127 -3.05 14.98 -5.98
N SER A 128 -2.81 15.26 -7.28
CA SER A 128 -1.71 14.65 -8.04
C SER A 128 -0.54 15.62 -8.11
N PHE A 129 0.46 15.42 -7.26
CA PHE A 129 1.69 16.21 -7.28
C PHE A 129 2.58 15.82 -8.47
N PRO A 130 3.65 16.56 -8.77
CA PRO A 130 4.68 16.09 -9.68
C PRO A 130 5.29 14.75 -9.26
N MET A 131 5.84 13.99 -10.20
CA MET A 131 6.59 12.77 -9.88
C MET A 131 7.78 13.07 -8.94
N PRO A 132 8.22 12.10 -8.12
CA PRO A 132 9.32 12.29 -7.17
C PRO A 132 10.58 12.89 -7.79
N ILE A 133 10.92 12.56 -9.03
CA ILE A 133 12.09 13.13 -9.73
C ILE A 133 11.99 14.66 -9.87
N LEU A 134 10.79 15.19 -10.15
CA LEU A 134 10.55 16.63 -10.27
C LEU A 134 10.37 17.30 -8.91
N ILE A 135 9.79 16.58 -7.94
CA ILE A 135 9.76 17.05 -6.54
C ILE A 135 11.19 17.25 -6.03
N ALA A 136 12.07 16.25 -6.21
CA ALA A 136 13.45 16.27 -5.75
C ALA A 136 14.29 17.38 -6.41
N ALA A 137 13.99 17.72 -7.68
CA ALA A 137 14.62 18.84 -8.38
C ALA A 137 14.38 20.22 -7.74
N SER A 138 13.46 20.34 -6.77
CA SER A 138 13.32 21.54 -5.95
C SER A 138 14.44 21.72 -4.91
N PHE A 139 15.18 20.65 -4.59
CA PHE A 139 16.15 20.58 -3.49
C PHE A 139 15.61 21.09 -2.14
N ASN A 140 14.29 21.03 -1.95
CA ASN A 140 13.61 21.60 -0.80
C ASN A 140 13.11 20.50 0.15
N ALA A 141 13.91 20.20 1.18
CA ALA A 141 13.59 19.15 2.14
C ALA A 141 12.27 19.38 2.90
N SER A 142 11.90 20.63 3.19
CA SER A 142 10.63 20.93 3.87
C SER A 142 9.42 20.73 2.95
N LEU A 143 9.60 20.91 1.64
CA LEU A 143 8.57 20.60 0.64
C LEU A 143 8.26 19.10 0.61
N PHE A 144 9.28 18.23 0.71
CA PHE A 144 9.07 16.77 0.72
C PHE A 144 8.13 16.34 1.85
N GLN A 145 8.35 16.87 3.06
CA GLN A 145 7.49 16.62 4.21
C GLN A 145 6.10 17.24 4.05
N THR A 146 6.02 18.45 3.49
CA THR A 146 4.75 19.14 3.25
C THR A 146 3.86 18.36 2.30
N ILE A 147 4.41 17.83 1.19
CA ILE A 147 3.67 16.99 0.25
C ILE A 147 3.19 15.71 0.96
N GLY A 148 4.07 15.00 1.68
CA GLY A 148 3.68 13.81 2.45
C GLY A 148 2.54 14.09 3.43
N LYS A 149 2.52 15.28 4.07
CA LYS A 149 1.46 15.72 4.99
C LYS A 149 0.12 15.93 4.30
N VAL A 150 0.10 16.50 3.08
CA VAL A 150 -1.14 16.62 2.31
C VAL A 150 -1.67 15.24 1.93
N VAL A 151 -0.79 14.39 1.40
CA VAL A 151 -1.13 13.03 0.98
C VAL A 151 -1.68 12.19 2.13
N SER A 152 -1.08 12.23 3.31
CA SER A 152 -1.59 11.51 4.49
C SER A 152 -2.90 12.05 5.04
N THR A 153 -3.18 13.35 4.84
CA THR A 153 -4.46 13.96 5.21
C THR A 153 -5.57 13.47 4.30
N GLU A 154 -5.34 13.46 2.98
CA GLU A 154 -6.29 12.92 2.01
C GLU A 154 -6.52 11.42 2.21
N ALA A 155 -5.45 10.66 2.43
CA ALA A 155 -5.51 9.23 2.78
C ALA A 155 -6.42 8.98 3.99
N ARG A 156 -6.28 9.78 5.05
CA ARG A 156 -7.13 9.67 6.25
C ARG A 156 -8.57 10.09 6.00
N ALA A 157 -8.81 11.12 5.20
CA ALA A 157 -10.15 11.49 4.78
C ALA A 157 -10.84 10.34 4.02
N MET A 158 -10.13 9.73 3.07
CA MET A 158 -10.61 8.56 2.31
C MET A 158 -10.84 7.35 3.21
N HIS A 159 -9.94 7.07 4.16
CA HIS A 159 -10.10 5.97 5.12
C HIS A 159 -11.37 6.15 5.98
N ASN A 160 -11.63 7.37 6.46
CA ASN A 160 -12.79 7.67 7.29
C ASN A 160 -14.14 7.45 6.58
N VAL A 161 -14.15 7.43 5.24
CA VAL A 161 -15.33 7.08 4.42
C VAL A 161 -15.24 5.68 3.81
N GLY A 162 -14.27 4.86 4.23
CA GLY A 162 -14.12 3.47 3.83
C GLY A 162 -13.54 3.26 2.44
N LEU A 163 -12.85 4.25 1.87
CA LEU A 163 -12.32 4.22 0.50
C LEU A 163 -10.81 3.96 0.43
N ALA A 164 -10.11 3.95 1.56
CA ALA A 164 -8.67 3.69 1.63
C ALA A 164 -8.26 2.88 2.87
N GLY A 165 -7.16 2.14 2.74
CA GLY A 165 -6.39 1.58 3.85
C GLY A 165 -5.61 2.66 4.63
N LEU A 166 -4.67 2.22 5.46
CA LEU A 166 -3.78 3.09 6.25
C LEU A 166 -2.30 2.78 6.04
N THR A 167 -1.95 1.86 5.14
CA THR A 167 -0.58 1.48 4.80
C THR A 167 -0.30 1.77 3.34
N TYR A 168 0.79 2.47 3.07
CA TYR A 168 1.14 2.91 1.73
C TYR A 168 2.52 2.42 1.33
N TRP A 169 2.61 1.79 0.17
CA TRP A 169 3.84 1.31 -0.44
C TRP A 169 4.65 2.45 -1.04
N SER A 170 5.00 3.44 -0.23
CA SER A 170 5.68 4.67 -0.64
C SER A 170 6.52 5.21 0.52
N PRO A 171 7.67 5.87 0.27
CA PRO A 171 8.20 6.27 -1.04
C PRO A 171 9.07 5.22 -1.76
N ASN A 172 9.26 5.40 -3.07
CA ASN A 172 10.37 4.77 -3.81
C ASN A 172 11.63 5.63 -3.62
N ILE A 173 12.67 5.03 -3.05
CA ILE A 173 13.90 5.71 -2.64
C ILE A 173 15.15 5.04 -3.20
N ASN A 174 14.97 4.18 -4.21
CA ASN A 174 16.08 3.63 -4.96
C ASN A 174 16.85 4.74 -5.70
N ILE A 175 18.11 4.48 -5.97
CA ILE A 175 18.98 5.39 -6.71
C ILE A 175 18.70 5.24 -8.21
N PHE A 176 18.46 6.35 -8.91
CA PHE A 176 18.34 6.35 -10.38
C PHE A 176 19.71 6.22 -11.05
N ARG A 177 20.40 5.11 -10.79
CA ARG A 177 21.80 4.89 -11.17
C ARG A 177 22.01 4.68 -12.66
N ASP A 178 21.03 4.09 -13.35
CA ASP A 178 21.06 3.92 -14.81
C ASP A 178 19.92 4.74 -15.44
N PRO A 179 20.21 5.72 -16.31
CA PRO A 179 19.20 6.63 -16.86
C PRO A 179 18.17 5.94 -17.75
N ARG A 180 18.38 4.66 -18.10
CA ARG A 180 17.44 3.86 -18.91
C ARG A 180 16.37 3.18 -18.07
N TRP A 181 16.48 3.21 -16.75
CA TRP A 181 15.51 2.56 -15.86
C TRP A 181 14.13 3.23 -15.97
N GLY A 182 13.13 2.48 -16.43
CA GLY A 182 11.77 2.99 -16.69
C GLY A 182 11.05 3.55 -15.44
N ARG A 183 11.47 3.15 -14.24
CA ARG A 183 10.94 3.64 -12.97
C ARG A 183 11.83 4.67 -12.28
N GLY A 184 12.90 5.15 -12.93
CA GLY A 184 13.73 6.23 -12.40
C GLY A 184 12.95 7.51 -12.09
N GLN A 185 11.89 7.78 -12.85
CA GLN A 185 10.94 8.88 -12.58
C GLN A 185 10.26 8.81 -11.20
N GLU A 186 10.14 7.62 -10.61
CA GLU A 186 9.56 7.39 -9.29
C GLU A 186 10.54 7.70 -8.15
N THR A 187 11.80 7.99 -8.46
CA THR A 187 12.86 8.18 -7.47
C THR A 187 13.20 9.66 -7.29
N PRO A 188 13.87 10.02 -6.19
CA PRO A 188 14.43 11.35 -6.00
C PRO A 188 15.76 11.59 -6.75
N GLY A 189 16.10 10.78 -7.76
CA GLY A 189 17.30 10.94 -8.60
C GLY A 189 18.45 10.01 -8.26
N GLU A 190 19.65 10.36 -8.73
CA GLU A 190 20.86 9.52 -8.65
C GLU A 190 21.73 9.77 -7.41
N ASP A 191 21.46 10.83 -6.64
CA ASP A 191 22.28 11.23 -5.48
C ASP A 191 21.78 10.59 -4.17
N PRO A 192 22.61 9.77 -3.47
CA PRO A 192 22.21 9.14 -2.22
C PRO A 192 21.83 10.13 -1.11
N LEU A 193 22.44 11.31 -1.05
CA LEU A 193 22.14 12.31 -0.01
C LEU A 193 20.77 12.96 -0.23
N LEU A 194 20.46 13.37 -1.46
CA LEU A 194 19.14 13.91 -1.82
C LEU A 194 18.05 12.86 -1.61
N ALA A 195 18.31 11.61 -2.03
CA ALA A 195 17.41 10.51 -1.81
C ALA A 195 17.15 10.24 -0.32
N SER A 196 18.18 10.33 0.51
CA SER A 196 18.07 10.22 1.97
C SER A 196 17.21 11.33 2.59
N LYS A 197 17.39 12.59 2.16
CA LYS A 197 16.57 13.72 2.60
C LYS A 197 15.11 13.59 2.17
N TYR A 198 14.89 13.14 0.93
CA TYR A 198 13.55 12.86 0.41
C TYR A 198 12.87 11.74 1.20
N ALA A 199 13.56 10.62 1.42
CA ALA A 199 13.06 9.50 2.21
C ALA A 199 12.60 9.95 3.60
N ALA A 200 13.47 10.61 4.36
CA ALA A 200 13.17 11.08 5.70
C ALA A 200 12.02 12.11 5.73
N GLY A 201 12.04 13.09 4.83
CA GLY A 201 11.02 14.13 4.75
C GLY A 201 9.64 13.56 4.40
N TYR A 202 9.56 12.78 3.33
CA TYR A 202 8.29 12.22 2.85
C TYR A 202 7.67 11.25 3.87
N VAL A 203 8.49 10.37 4.46
CA VAL A 203 8.05 9.45 5.53
C VAL A 203 7.52 10.22 6.73
N LYS A 204 8.21 11.27 7.21
CA LYS A 204 7.70 12.11 8.29
C LYS A 204 6.34 12.72 7.94
N GLY A 205 6.20 13.25 6.73
CA GLY A 205 4.93 13.82 6.25
C GLY A 205 3.80 12.80 6.22
N LEU A 206 4.08 11.55 5.85
CA LEU A 206 3.09 10.49 5.86
C LEU A 206 2.70 10.07 7.28
N GLN A 207 3.67 9.91 8.17
CA GLN A 207 3.48 9.17 9.42
C GLN A 207 3.18 10.04 10.64
N GLN A 208 3.72 11.26 10.70
CA GLN A 208 3.56 12.10 11.89
C GLN A 208 2.15 12.66 11.99
N THR A 209 1.59 12.61 13.20
CA THR A 209 0.31 13.21 13.52
C THR A 209 0.46 14.70 13.80
N ASP A 210 -0.61 15.45 13.58
CA ASP A 210 -0.62 16.91 13.81
C ASP A 210 -0.51 17.27 15.31
N ASP A 211 -0.85 16.34 16.22
CA ASP A 211 -0.69 16.48 17.67
C ASP A 211 0.72 16.11 18.18
N GLY A 212 1.62 15.65 17.29
CA GLY A 212 2.98 15.26 17.64
C GLY A 212 3.11 13.97 18.46
N ASP A 213 2.02 13.20 18.63
CA ASP A 213 2.06 11.95 19.39
C ASP A 213 2.80 10.84 18.62
N HIS A 214 4.07 10.65 18.98
CA HIS A 214 4.93 9.62 18.40
C HIS A 214 4.46 8.17 18.64
N ASN A 215 3.45 7.94 19.49
CA ASN A 215 2.83 6.62 19.67
C ASN A 215 1.70 6.34 18.68
N LYS A 216 1.39 7.29 17.80
CA LYS A 216 0.36 7.16 16.76
C LYS A 216 0.97 7.38 15.38
N LEU A 217 0.47 6.62 14.42
CA LEU A 217 0.72 6.86 13.01
C LEU A 217 -0.48 7.58 12.40
N LYS A 218 -0.21 8.62 11.60
CA LYS A 218 -1.22 9.22 10.72
C LYS A 218 -1.56 8.23 9.61
N VAL A 219 -0.58 7.82 8.80
CA VAL A 219 -0.63 6.58 8.00
C VAL A 219 0.73 5.88 8.10
N ALA A 220 0.83 4.62 7.72
CA ALA A 220 2.11 3.89 7.70
C ALA A 220 2.76 3.99 6.32
N ALA A 221 4.01 4.43 6.28
CA ALA A 221 4.83 4.47 5.07
C ALA A 221 5.63 3.16 4.91
N CYS A 222 6.13 2.94 3.70
CA CYS A 222 6.91 1.77 3.33
C CYS A 222 7.98 2.16 2.33
N CYS A 223 9.24 2.20 2.78
CA CYS A 223 10.34 2.50 1.87
C CYS A 223 10.64 1.31 0.97
N LYS A 224 10.72 1.58 -0.34
CA LYS A 224 10.93 0.55 -1.37
C LYS A 224 11.99 0.97 -2.39
N HIS A 225 12.66 0.03 -3.04
CA HIS A 225 12.63 -1.43 -2.89
C HIS A 225 14.01 -1.90 -2.40
N TYR A 226 14.05 -2.54 -1.23
CA TYR A 226 15.26 -2.89 -0.50
C TYR A 226 15.87 -4.20 -1.02
N THR A 227 17.04 -4.21 -1.66
CA THR A 227 17.90 -3.07 -2.06
C THR A 227 18.50 -3.34 -3.44
N ALA A 228 19.29 -2.39 -3.95
CA ALA A 228 19.96 -2.45 -5.25
C ALA A 228 19.03 -2.89 -6.39
N TYR A 229 17.85 -2.27 -6.44
CA TYR A 229 16.84 -2.45 -7.46
C TYR A 229 16.75 -1.18 -8.31
N ASP A 230 17.27 -1.26 -9.54
CA ASP A 230 17.34 -0.14 -10.48
C ASP A 230 17.20 -0.58 -11.95
N VAL A 231 16.61 -1.76 -12.20
CA VAL A 231 16.35 -2.31 -13.55
C VAL A 231 14.99 -2.98 -13.58
N ASP A 232 14.21 -2.76 -14.65
CA ASP A 232 12.94 -3.47 -14.89
C ASP A 232 13.07 -4.58 -15.94
N ASP A 233 13.41 -4.19 -17.18
CA ASP A 233 13.69 -5.08 -18.29
C ASP A 233 14.67 -4.40 -19.23
N TRP A 234 15.90 -4.90 -19.31
CA TRP A 234 16.93 -4.36 -20.20
C TRP A 234 17.74 -5.47 -20.84
N LYS A 235 17.76 -5.50 -22.18
CA LYS A 235 18.46 -6.53 -22.98
C LYS A 235 18.12 -7.98 -22.57
N GLY A 236 16.86 -8.23 -22.23
CA GLY A 236 16.37 -9.56 -21.81
C GLY A 236 16.69 -9.89 -20.35
N VAL A 237 17.27 -8.97 -19.59
CA VAL A 237 17.44 -9.10 -18.14
C VAL A 237 16.25 -8.47 -17.44
N GLN A 238 15.43 -9.31 -16.82
CA GLN A 238 14.22 -8.88 -16.10
C GLN A 238 14.46 -8.78 -14.60
N ARG A 239 13.78 -7.83 -13.94
CA ARG A 239 13.86 -7.59 -12.50
C ARG A 239 13.64 -8.80 -11.61
N TYR A 240 12.82 -9.75 -12.05
CA TYR A 240 12.47 -10.95 -11.27
C TYR A 240 13.62 -11.97 -11.18
N THR A 241 14.57 -11.90 -12.11
CA THR A 241 15.71 -12.83 -12.20
C THR A 241 17.05 -12.12 -12.18
N PHE A 242 17.06 -10.79 -12.11
CA PHE A 242 18.27 -9.99 -12.09
C PHE A 242 19.09 -10.28 -10.82
N ASN A 243 20.40 -10.49 -10.99
CA ASN A 243 21.34 -10.57 -9.88
C ASN A 243 22.25 -9.35 -9.93
N ALA A 244 22.01 -8.41 -9.03
CA ALA A 244 22.86 -7.24 -8.85
C ALA A 244 24.16 -7.68 -8.16
N VAL A 245 25.29 -7.57 -8.86
CA VAL A 245 26.62 -7.80 -8.29
C VAL A 245 27.14 -6.45 -7.79
N VAL A 246 27.13 -6.27 -6.47
CA VAL A 246 27.40 -4.98 -5.83
C VAL A 246 28.46 -5.19 -4.75
N THR A 247 29.49 -4.33 -4.75
CA THR A 247 30.52 -4.37 -3.70
C THR A 247 29.94 -3.94 -2.36
N GLN A 248 30.54 -4.34 -1.24
CA GLN A 248 30.12 -3.86 0.07
C GLN A 248 30.22 -2.34 0.18
N GLN A 249 31.27 -1.76 -0.43
CA GLN A 249 31.44 -0.32 -0.48
C GLN A 249 30.29 0.38 -1.21
N ASP A 250 29.91 -0.08 -2.41
CA ASP A 250 28.80 0.54 -3.15
C ASP A 250 27.46 0.37 -2.44
N LEU A 251 27.26 -0.76 -1.74
CA LEU A 251 26.09 -0.93 -0.88
C LEU A 251 26.06 0.17 0.19
N ASP A 252 27.14 0.34 0.94
CA ASP A 252 27.20 1.28 2.07
C ASP A 252 27.22 2.75 1.64
N ASP A 253 27.89 3.07 0.52
CA ASP A 253 28.07 4.44 0.04
C ASP A 253 26.92 4.92 -0.87
N THR A 254 26.24 4.00 -1.58
CA THR A 254 25.24 4.38 -2.62
C THR A 254 23.84 3.83 -2.36
N TYR A 255 23.67 2.51 -2.20
CA TYR A 255 22.34 1.90 -2.20
C TYR A 255 21.64 1.94 -0.84
N GLN A 256 22.39 1.84 0.27
CA GLN A 256 21.86 1.80 1.63
C GLN A 256 21.59 3.16 2.30
N PRO A 257 22.30 4.28 1.98
CA PRO A 257 22.05 5.55 2.65
C PRO A 257 20.58 6.02 2.64
N PRO A 258 19.82 5.91 1.53
CA PRO A 258 18.41 6.33 1.54
C PRO A 258 17.55 5.48 2.48
N PHE A 259 17.78 4.17 2.53
CA PHE A 259 17.09 3.29 3.48
C PHE A 259 17.52 3.58 4.91
N LYS A 260 18.79 3.92 5.13
CA LYS A 260 19.30 4.35 6.43
C LYS A 260 18.55 5.56 6.96
N SER A 261 18.47 6.62 6.18
CA SER A 261 17.70 7.80 6.57
C SER A 261 16.20 7.55 6.63
N CYS A 262 15.65 6.67 5.79
CA CYS A 262 14.26 6.28 5.89
C CYS A 262 13.91 5.70 7.27
N VAL A 263 14.79 4.85 7.82
CA VAL A 263 14.54 4.20 9.10
C VAL A 263 14.96 5.06 10.30
N ILE A 264 16.18 5.61 10.37
CA ILE A 264 16.60 6.43 11.54
C ILE A 264 15.85 7.75 11.56
N ASP A 265 15.93 8.48 10.46
CA ASP A 265 15.49 9.87 10.44
C ASP A 265 13.98 9.93 10.19
N GLY A 266 13.46 9.10 9.28
CA GLY A 266 12.05 9.00 8.95
C GLY A 266 11.21 8.19 9.95
N ASN A 267 11.83 7.25 10.68
CA ASN A 267 11.14 6.29 11.56
C ASN A 267 10.05 5.52 10.81
N VAL A 268 10.34 5.03 9.60
CA VAL A 268 9.38 4.34 8.73
C VAL A 268 8.75 3.13 9.40
N ALA A 269 7.46 2.90 9.15
CA ALA A 269 6.71 1.78 9.71
C ALA A 269 7.05 0.44 9.04
N SER A 270 7.52 0.45 7.80
CA SER A 270 7.84 -0.76 7.05
C SER A 270 8.87 -0.53 5.93
N VAL A 271 9.47 -1.62 5.45
CA VAL A 271 10.38 -1.65 4.31
C VAL A 271 9.93 -2.79 3.39
N MET A 272 9.95 -2.56 2.08
CA MET A 272 9.62 -3.55 1.06
C MET A 272 10.89 -4.09 0.46
N CYS A 273 11.12 -5.40 0.55
CA CYS A 273 12.21 -6.07 -0.15
C CYS A 273 11.98 -6.04 -1.68
N SER A 274 13.06 -6.03 -2.44
CA SER A 274 13.03 -5.97 -3.91
C SER A 274 12.80 -7.34 -4.55
N TYR A 275 12.58 -7.34 -5.87
CA TYR A 275 12.45 -8.58 -6.64
C TYR A 275 13.79 -9.28 -6.89
N ASN A 276 14.84 -8.50 -7.12
CA ASN A 276 16.12 -8.99 -7.60
C ASN A 276 16.89 -9.77 -6.52
N GLN A 277 17.97 -10.39 -6.95
CA GLN A 277 19.02 -10.88 -6.08
C GLN A 277 20.10 -9.80 -5.90
N VAL A 278 20.78 -9.83 -4.76
CA VAL A 278 22.04 -9.10 -4.53
C VAL A 278 23.11 -10.13 -4.20
N ASN A 279 24.20 -10.14 -4.97
CA ASN A 279 25.32 -11.06 -4.80
C ASN A 279 24.88 -12.54 -4.68
N GLY A 280 23.90 -12.93 -5.51
CA GLY A 280 23.40 -14.30 -5.61
C GLY A 280 22.28 -14.68 -4.62
N LYS A 281 21.79 -13.75 -3.80
CA LYS A 281 20.73 -14.00 -2.81
C LYS A 281 19.48 -13.15 -3.09
N PRO A 282 18.28 -13.73 -3.20
CA PRO A 282 17.03 -12.95 -3.31
C PRO A 282 16.85 -12.06 -2.07
N THR A 283 16.56 -10.77 -2.25
CA THR A 283 16.55 -9.82 -1.11
C THR A 283 15.48 -10.14 -0.07
N CYS A 284 14.30 -10.63 -0.50
CA CYS A 284 13.24 -11.10 0.40
C CYS A 284 13.54 -12.44 1.10
N ALA A 285 14.62 -13.13 0.76
CA ALA A 285 15.03 -14.39 1.38
C ALA A 285 16.47 -14.34 1.92
N ASP A 286 17.13 -13.17 1.88
CA ASP A 286 18.50 -13.03 2.35
C ASP A 286 18.49 -12.69 3.85
N PRO A 287 18.86 -13.63 4.72
CA PRO A 287 18.89 -13.35 6.14
C PRO A 287 19.92 -12.27 6.47
N ASP A 288 20.96 -12.01 5.69
CA ASP A 288 21.93 -10.97 6.04
C ASP A 288 21.42 -9.56 5.73
N LEU A 289 20.50 -9.44 4.77
CA LEU A 289 19.74 -8.22 4.50
C LEU A 289 18.50 -8.08 5.41
N LEU A 290 17.91 -9.21 5.82
CA LEU A 290 16.70 -9.26 6.66
C LEU A 290 16.97 -9.42 8.16
N LYS A 291 18.20 -9.75 8.58
CA LYS A 291 18.58 -9.93 9.99
C LYS A 291 18.55 -8.57 10.69
N VAL A 292 17.60 -8.50 11.63
CA VAL A 292 17.72 -8.03 13.01
C VAL A 292 19.07 -7.39 13.37
N ASP A 293 20.19 -8.11 13.23
CA ASP A 293 21.51 -7.67 13.69
C ASP A 293 22.11 -6.50 12.89
N VAL A 294 21.86 -6.39 11.57
CA VAL A 294 22.37 -5.25 10.78
C VAL A 294 21.56 -4.01 11.08
N LEU A 295 20.23 -4.16 11.17
CA LEU A 295 19.33 -3.08 11.54
C LEU A 295 19.56 -2.61 12.99
N PHE A 296 19.89 -3.51 13.91
CA PHE A 296 20.05 -3.21 15.33
C PHE A 296 21.48 -2.83 15.74
N LYS A 297 22.50 -3.63 15.38
CA LYS A 297 23.87 -3.50 15.93
C LYS A 297 24.81 -2.64 15.09
N SER A 298 24.73 -2.70 13.76
CA SER A 298 25.67 -1.96 12.89
C SER A 298 25.11 -0.64 12.36
N GLN A 299 23.79 -0.53 12.19
CA GLN A 299 23.17 0.66 11.59
C GLN A 299 22.23 1.45 12.53
N HIS A 300 21.95 0.95 13.75
CA HIS A 300 21.19 1.63 14.83
C HIS A 300 19.74 2.06 14.49
N PHE A 301 19.01 1.24 13.73
CA PHE A 301 17.66 1.53 13.22
C PHE A 301 16.48 1.19 14.12
N THR A 302 16.68 0.45 15.21
CA THR A 302 15.63 0.10 16.18
C THR A 302 16.20 0.19 17.59
N LYS A 303 15.35 0.47 18.59
CA LYS A 303 15.83 0.77 19.95
C LYS A 303 16.24 -0.47 20.73
N THR A 304 15.72 -1.65 20.37
CA THR A 304 16.01 -2.91 21.08
C THR A 304 16.20 -4.11 20.13
N PRO A 305 17.02 -5.10 20.52
CA PRO A 305 17.19 -6.33 19.74
C PRO A 305 15.88 -7.13 19.62
N GLU A 306 14.97 -7.00 20.59
CA GLU A 306 13.66 -7.66 20.60
C GLU A 306 12.65 -7.01 19.62
N GLU A 307 12.70 -5.69 19.40
CA GLU A 307 11.93 -5.00 18.35
C GLU A 307 12.42 -5.39 16.95
N ALA A 308 13.73 -5.42 16.76
CA ALA A 308 14.34 -5.89 15.52
C ALA A 308 13.95 -7.36 15.23
N ALA A 309 13.98 -8.23 16.25
CA ALA A 309 13.59 -9.63 16.13
C ALA A 309 12.10 -9.81 15.81
N ALA A 310 11.21 -9.00 16.41
CA ALA A 310 9.79 -9.04 16.11
C ALA A 310 9.47 -8.64 14.65
N ILE A 311 10.20 -7.66 14.10
CA ILE A 311 10.04 -7.20 12.71
C ILE A 311 10.60 -8.21 11.71
N SER A 312 11.78 -8.78 11.96
CA SER A 312 12.37 -9.78 11.05
C SER A 312 11.69 -11.15 11.12
N ILE A 313 11.13 -11.56 12.27
CA ILE A 313 10.34 -12.80 12.38
C ILE A 313 9.02 -12.69 11.61
N LEU A 314 8.48 -11.48 11.44
CA LEU A 314 7.32 -11.22 10.57
C LEU A 314 7.70 -11.22 9.07
N ALA A 315 8.93 -10.83 8.72
CA ALA A 315 9.42 -10.84 7.34
C ALA A 315 9.96 -12.21 6.86
N GLY A 316 10.27 -13.13 7.79
CA GLY A 316 10.94 -14.41 7.48
C GLY A 316 10.26 -15.66 8.07
N LYS A 317 8.94 -15.64 8.28
CA LYS A 317 8.16 -16.87 8.56
C LYS A 317 7.22 -17.21 7.41
N LEU A 318 7.81 -17.72 6.34
CA LEU A 318 7.54 -19.05 5.79
C LEU A 318 8.87 -19.70 5.44
#